data_AF-A0A1I4AF77-F1
#
_entry.id   AF-A0A1I4AF77-F1
#
_cell.length_a   1.000
_cell.length_b   1.000
_cell.length_c   1.000
_cell.angle_alpha   90.00
_cell.angle_beta   90.00
_cell.angle_gamma   90.00
#
_symmetry.space_group_name_H-M   'P 1'
#
loop_
_entity.id
_entity.type
_entity.pdbx_description
1 polymer ?
#
loop_
_entity_poly.entity_id
_entity_poly.type
_entity_poly.pdbx_seq_one_letter_code
_entity_poly.pdbx_strand_id
1 'polypeptide(L)'
;MKKAMLFAVALLFSVGVNAATLSMSGAGSTFEQKVDVPNGSVVLGGGTVSEGPGTWFSLFDVKTNTDTAAKIEWSFNPTSSLAGATLRFNNGVDGIQLFNIAGDFSFTAMIYHGYTAWVDIIDATRNVFKYDVSVSAVPVPAALFLFAPVLLGFLGLRRKTAVAAA
;
A
#
# COMPACT_ATOMS: atom_id res chain seq x y z
N MET A 1 -29.11 -6.81 35.35
CA MET A 1 -27.72 -6.46 35.73
C MET A 1 -26.65 -7.26 34.97
N LYS A 2 -26.80 -8.58 34.73
CA LYS A 2 -25.78 -9.40 34.03
C LYS A 2 -25.58 -9.09 32.52
N LYS A 3 -26.61 -8.56 31.84
CA LYS A 3 -26.55 -8.23 30.40
C LYS A 3 -25.75 -6.96 30.08
N ALA A 4 -25.69 -6.00 31.02
CA ALA A 4 -24.85 -4.81 30.89
C ALA A 4 -23.36 -5.14 31.08
N MET A 5 -23.04 -6.16 31.90
CA MET A 5 -21.65 -6.60 32.12
C MET A 5 -21.00 -7.17 30.87
N LEU A 6 -21.73 -7.92 30.02
CA LEU A 6 -21.15 -8.49 28.80
C LEU A 6 -20.80 -7.41 27.76
N PHE A 7 -21.64 -6.37 27.65
CA PHE A 7 -21.38 -5.24 26.76
C PHE A 7 -20.21 -4.39 27.24
N ALA A 8 -20.10 -4.17 28.56
CA ALA A 8 -18.96 -3.48 29.17
C ALA A 8 -17.65 -4.28 29.00
N VAL A 9 -17.68 -5.61 29.12
CA VAL A 9 -16.52 -6.47 28.88
C VAL A 9 -16.10 -6.44 27.41
N ALA A 10 -17.03 -6.40 26.46
CA ALA A 10 -16.72 -6.27 25.04
C ALA A 10 -16.08 -4.90 24.69
N LEU A 11 -16.49 -3.81 25.36
CA LEU A 11 -15.88 -2.49 25.19
C LEU A 11 -14.46 -2.40 25.78
N LEU A 12 -14.13 -3.22 26.78
CA LEU A 12 -12.79 -3.29 27.38
C LEU A 12 -11.77 -4.03 26.49
N PHE A 13 -12.21 -4.70 25.42
CA PHE A 13 -11.35 -5.34 24.41
C PHE A 13 -11.21 -4.49 23.14
N SER A 14 -11.17 -3.15 23.26
CA SER A 14 -10.88 -2.29 22.11
C SER A 14 -9.47 -2.58 21.56
N VAL A 15 -9.41 -3.35 20.48
CA VAL A 15 -8.18 -3.57 19.74
C VAL A 15 -7.91 -2.36 18.85
N GLY A 16 -6.86 -1.61 19.15
CA GLY A 16 -6.37 -0.55 18.28
C GLY A 16 -5.62 -1.16 17.10
N VAL A 17 -6.23 -1.19 15.92
CA VAL A 17 -5.51 -1.53 14.68
C VAL A 17 -4.88 -0.25 14.14
N ASN A 18 -3.56 -0.12 14.31
CA ASN A 18 -2.79 0.94 13.67
C ASN A 18 -2.35 0.47 12.28
N ALA A 19 -2.43 1.34 11.28
CA ALA A 19 -1.81 1.08 9.99
C ALA A 19 -0.28 1.02 10.15
N ALA A 20 0.39 0.25 9.30
CA ALA A 20 1.85 0.18 9.29
C ALA A 20 2.46 1.56 8.94
N THR A 21 3.66 1.80 9.47
CA THR A 21 4.44 3.00 9.14
C THR A 21 5.42 2.64 8.03
N LEU A 22 5.26 3.31 6.91
CA LEU A 22 6.15 3.27 5.76
C LEU A 22 7.17 4.40 5.85
N SER A 23 8.34 4.19 5.25
CA SER A 23 9.34 5.24 4.99
C SER A 23 9.81 5.18 3.54
N MET A 24 9.95 6.33 2.88
CA MET A 24 10.42 6.46 1.50
C MET A 24 11.67 7.33 1.40
N SER A 25 12.59 6.94 0.52
CA SER A 25 13.75 7.75 0.12
C SER A 25 13.98 7.66 -1.39
N GLY A 26 14.57 8.70 -1.97
CA GLY A 26 15.04 8.65 -3.36
C GLY A 26 16.29 7.78 -3.48
N ALA A 27 16.30 6.89 -4.48
CA ALA A 27 17.41 5.98 -4.78
C ALA A 27 18.14 6.35 -6.09
N GLY A 28 17.72 7.42 -6.77
CA GLY A 28 18.36 7.96 -7.97
C GLY A 28 17.37 8.25 -9.09
N SER A 29 17.71 9.22 -9.94
CA SER A 29 16.86 9.64 -11.06
C SER A 29 17.68 10.33 -12.14
N THR A 30 17.19 10.30 -13.38
CA THR A 30 17.74 11.11 -14.48
C THR A 30 17.35 12.59 -14.37
N PHE A 31 16.19 12.87 -13.80
CA PHE A 31 15.61 14.21 -13.62
C PHE A 31 15.40 14.55 -12.15
N GLU A 32 14.84 15.73 -11.89
CA GLU A 32 14.47 16.13 -10.53
C GLU A 32 13.56 15.06 -9.90
N GLN A 33 14.03 14.52 -8.78
CA GLN A 33 13.30 13.57 -7.96
C GLN A 33 13.12 14.16 -6.58
N LYS A 34 11.91 14.02 -6.05
CA LYS A 34 11.53 14.51 -4.73
C LYS A 34 10.81 13.43 -3.92
N VAL A 35 11.02 13.47 -2.61
CA VAL A 35 10.19 12.76 -1.63
C VAL A 35 9.40 13.83 -0.86
N ASP A 36 8.09 13.88 -1.08
CA ASP A 36 7.20 14.88 -0.49
C ASP A 36 6.73 14.47 0.91
N VAL A 37 6.41 13.18 1.09
CA VAL A 37 5.99 12.61 2.37
C VAL A 37 6.89 11.42 2.67
N PRO A 38 7.94 11.61 3.50
CA PRO A 38 8.96 10.58 3.69
C PRO A 38 8.55 9.49 4.68
N ASN A 39 7.59 9.72 5.57
CA ASN A 39 7.18 8.75 6.59
C ASN A 39 5.68 8.86 6.91
N GLY A 40 5.01 7.72 7.12
CA GLY A 40 3.60 7.65 7.51
C GLY A 40 2.91 6.38 7.04
N SER A 41 1.59 6.28 7.19
CA SER A 41 0.81 5.21 6.55
C SER A 41 0.66 5.40 5.04
N VAL A 42 1.00 6.58 4.54
CA VAL A 42 1.15 6.93 3.13
C VAL A 42 2.47 7.68 2.98
N VAL A 43 3.27 7.29 2.00
CA VAL A 43 4.49 7.99 1.60
C VAL A 43 4.38 8.40 0.14
N LEU A 44 4.92 9.57 -0.19
CA LEU A 44 4.76 10.21 -1.49
C LEU A 44 6.12 10.64 -2.03
N GLY A 45 6.34 10.35 -3.30
CA GLY A 45 7.46 10.84 -4.09
C GLY A 45 7.00 11.29 -5.46
N GLY A 46 7.90 11.87 -6.23
CA GLY A 46 7.57 12.35 -7.57
C GLY A 46 8.71 13.08 -8.22
N GLY A 47 8.38 13.85 -9.26
CA GLY A 47 9.34 14.66 -9.99
C GLY A 47 8.75 15.25 -11.27
N THR A 48 9.61 15.94 -12.02
CA THR A 48 9.28 16.49 -13.34
C THR A 48 10.24 15.96 -14.39
N VAL A 49 9.73 15.76 -15.60
CA VAL A 49 10.50 15.26 -16.75
C VAL A 49 10.46 16.34 -17.83
N SER A 50 11.59 16.54 -18.49
CA SER A 50 11.69 17.41 -19.66
C SER A 50 11.87 16.61 -20.94
N GLU A 51 11.38 17.16 -22.04
CA GLU A 51 11.50 16.58 -23.38
C GLU A 51 12.96 16.36 -23.81
N GLY A 52 13.18 15.39 -24.68
CA GLY A 52 14.46 15.12 -25.31
C GLY A 52 14.62 13.66 -25.73
N PRO A 53 15.77 13.30 -26.32
CA PRO A 53 16.02 11.95 -26.80
C PRO A 53 16.25 10.96 -25.64
N GLY A 54 16.02 9.67 -25.92
CA GLY A 54 16.29 8.58 -24.98
C GLY A 54 15.18 8.33 -23.96
N THR A 55 15.49 7.51 -22.96
CA THR A 55 14.59 7.17 -21.86
C THR A 55 15.02 7.84 -20.56
N TRP A 56 14.17 7.77 -19.55
CA TRP A 56 14.49 8.24 -18.20
C TRP A 56 14.10 7.20 -17.16
N PHE A 57 14.62 7.39 -15.95
CA PHE A 57 14.28 6.58 -14.79
C PHE A 57 14.15 7.42 -13.52
N SER A 58 13.43 6.88 -12.54
CA SER A 58 13.34 7.40 -11.17
C SER A 58 13.10 6.24 -10.21
N LEU A 59 13.94 6.13 -9.19
CA LEU A 59 14.03 4.97 -8.29
C LEU A 59 13.69 5.39 -6.86
N PHE A 60 12.84 4.63 -6.18
CA PHE A 60 12.47 4.89 -4.79
C PHE A 60 12.68 3.65 -3.93
N ASP A 61 13.31 3.87 -2.78
CA ASP A 61 13.42 2.87 -1.73
C ASP A 61 12.29 3.06 -0.72
N VAL A 62 11.57 1.98 -0.42
CA VAL A 62 10.48 1.96 0.55
C VAL A 62 10.74 0.89 1.61
N LYS A 63 10.55 1.24 2.87
CA LYS A 63 10.65 0.32 4.02
C LYS A 63 9.38 0.39 4.86
N THR A 64 9.20 -0.63 5.69
CA THR A 64 8.08 -0.71 6.64
C THR A 64 8.54 -1.18 8.02
N ASN A 65 7.82 -0.77 9.06
CA ASN A 65 8.05 -1.21 10.44
C ASN A 65 7.42 -2.58 10.77
N THR A 66 6.59 -3.13 9.88
CA THR A 66 5.97 -4.46 10.00
C THR A 66 5.58 -4.99 8.63
N ASP A 67 5.44 -6.29 8.43
CA ASP A 67 5.01 -6.83 7.13
C ASP A 67 3.69 -6.19 6.69
N THR A 68 3.70 -5.56 5.51
CA THR A 68 2.64 -4.65 5.10
C THR A 68 2.19 -4.96 3.68
N ALA A 69 0.90 -5.23 3.49
CA ALA A 69 0.30 -5.10 2.17
C ALA A 69 0.17 -3.61 1.86
N ALA A 70 0.79 -3.15 0.78
CA ALA A 70 0.75 -1.75 0.37
C ALA A 70 0.14 -1.62 -1.03
N LYS A 71 -0.65 -0.57 -1.26
CA LYS A 71 -1.06 -0.14 -2.58
C LYS A 71 -0.03 0.85 -3.12
N ILE A 72 0.50 0.55 -4.29
CA ILE A 72 1.46 1.36 -5.03
C ILE A 72 0.72 1.98 -6.21
N GLU A 73 0.84 3.29 -6.36
CA GLU A 73 0.18 4.05 -7.42
C GLU A 73 1.19 4.98 -8.09
N TRP A 74 1.25 4.90 -9.41
CA TRP A 74 1.98 5.84 -10.25
C TRP A 74 0.96 6.65 -11.04
N SER A 75 1.14 7.96 -11.05
CA SER A 75 0.32 8.87 -11.84
C SER A 75 1.17 9.86 -12.61
N PHE A 76 0.67 10.27 -13.77
CA PHE A 76 1.39 11.12 -14.72
C PHE A 76 0.49 12.26 -15.17
N ASN A 77 1.05 13.47 -15.24
CA ASN A 77 0.30 14.67 -15.61
C ASN A 77 1.05 15.52 -16.65
N PRO A 78 0.55 15.62 -17.90
CA PRO A 78 -0.63 14.92 -18.40
C PRO A 78 -0.35 13.43 -18.65
N THR A 79 -1.32 12.55 -18.40
CA THR A 79 -1.15 11.09 -18.53
C THR A 79 -0.72 10.68 -19.95
N SER A 80 -1.23 11.38 -20.96
CA SER A 80 -0.91 11.14 -22.38
C SER A 80 0.56 11.41 -22.73
N SER A 81 1.33 12.09 -21.88
CA SER A 81 2.75 12.34 -22.12
C SER A 81 3.62 11.11 -21.87
N LEU A 82 3.12 10.10 -21.14
CA LEU A 82 3.81 8.82 -20.97
C LEU A 82 3.32 7.81 -22.00
N ALA A 83 4.11 7.59 -23.06
CA ALA A 83 3.77 6.61 -24.10
C ALA A 83 4.25 5.18 -23.77
N GLY A 84 5.23 5.04 -22.88
CA GLY A 84 5.75 3.75 -22.45
C GLY A 84 6.69 3.85 -21.26
N ALA A 85 6.65 2.88 -20.35
CA ALA A 85 7.64 2.67 -19.31
C ALA A 85 7.56 1.24 -18.77
N THR A 86 8.60 0.84 -18.03
CA THR A 86 8.57 -0.35 -17.19
C THR A 86 8.57 0.06 -15.73
N LEU A 87 7.51 -0.29 -15.00
CA LEU A 87 7.55 -0.26 -13.54
C LEU A 87 8.25 -1.51 -13.05
N ARG A 88 9.21 -1.32 -12.13
CA ARG A 88 9.93 -2.41 -11.49
C ARG A 88 9.68 -2.40 -10.00
N PHE A 89 9.15 -3.50 -9.49
CA PHE A 89 8.92 -3.71 -8.08
C PHE A 89 9.74 -4.90 -7.57
N ASN A 90 10.43 -4.70 -6.45
CA ASN A 90 11.15 -5.76 -5.74
C ASN A 90 10.91 -5.54 -4.24
N ASN A 91 10.49 -6.57 -3.50
CA ASN A 91 10.27 -6.46 -2.04
C ASN A 91 11.43 -7.02 -1.19
N GLY A 92 12.53 -7.39 -1.84
CA GLY A 92 13.73 -7.95 -1.23
C GLY A 92 13.64 -9.45 -0.91
N VAL A 93 12.50 -10.10 -1.18
CA VAL A 93 12.23 -11.50 -0.82
C VAL A 93 11.82 -12.32 -2.03
N ASP A 94 10.84 -11.83 -2.78
CA ASP A 94 10.31 -12.48 -3.97
C ASP A 94 11.09 -12.09 -5.24
N GLY A 95 10.76 -12.76 -6.35
CA GLY A 95 11.25 -12.36 -7.68
C GLY A 95 10.80 -10.95 -8.06
N ILE A 96 11.63 -10.25 -8.83
CA ILE A 96 11.32 -8.92 -9.37
C ILE A 96 10.06 -8.99 -10.23
N GLN A 97 9.13 -8.07 -9.97
CA GLN A 97 7.93 -7.89 -10.77
C GLN A 97 8.13 -6.71 -11.74
N LEU A 98 7.74 -6.91 -12.99
CA LEU A 98 7.85 -5.92 -14.06
C LEU A 98 6.49 -5.68 -14.70
N PHE A 99 6.13 -4.41 -14.89
CA PHE A 99 4.88 -4.00 -15.53
C PHE A 99 5.16 -3.01 -16.64
N ASN A 100 4.76 -3.33 -17.87
CA ASN A 100 4.79 -2.38 -18.98
C ASN A 100 3.55 -1.50 -18.92
N ILE A 101 3.74 -0.18 -18.91
CA ILE A 101 2.67 0.81 -18.73
C ILE A 101 2.75 1.92 -19.80
N ALA A 102 1.63 2.60 -20.05
CA ALA A 102 1.53 3.75 -20.95
C ALA A 102 0.60 4.84 -20.36
N GLY A 103 0.66 5.02 -19.05
CA GLY A 103 -0.19 5.93 -18.28
C GLY A 103 -0.23 5.54 -16.80
N ASP A 104 -1.21 6.09 -16.08
CA ASP A 104 -1.39 5.81 -14.66
C ASP A 104 -1.56 4.31 -14.39
N PHE A 105 -0.98 3.84 -13.29
CA PHE A 105 -1.00 2.43 -12.94
C PHE A 105 -0.99 2.22 -11.43
N SER A 106 -1.71 1.20 -10.97
CA SER A 106 -1.72 0.82 -9.55
C SER A 106 -1.73 -0.69 -9.36
N PHE A 107 -1.06 -1.15 -8.32
CA PHE A 107 -1.07 -2.54 -7.90
C PHE A 107 -0.92 -2.64 -6.37
N THR A 108 -1.17 -3.83 -5.83
CA THR A 108 -0.94 -4.12 -4.41
C THR A 108 0.14 -5.18 -4.30
N ALA A 109 1.09 -4.97 -3.39
CA ALA A 109 2.16 -5.91 -3.12
C ALA A 109 2.53 -5.92 -1.63
N MET A 110 3.20 -6.99 -1.21
CA MET A 110 3.76 -7.08 0.13
C MET A 110 5.12 -6.37 0.19
N ILE A 111 5.28 -5.52 1.21
CA ILE A 111 6.56 -4.96 1.64
C ILE A 111 6.90 -5.61 2.97
N TYR A 112 8.04 -6.28 3.04
CA TYR A 112 8.46 -7.04 4.21
C TYR A 112 9.31 -6.20 5.15
N HIS A 113 9.07 -6.35 6.45
CA HIS A 113 9.90 -5.72 7.46
C HIS A 113 11.34 -6.25 7.41
N GLY A 114 12.32 -5.35 7.57
CA GLY A 114 13.74 -5.68 7.49
C GLY A 114 14.32 -5.68 6.08
N TYR A 115 13.49 -5.57 5.04
CA TYR A 115 13.91 -5.44 3.65
C TYR A 115 13.66 -4.03 3.11
N THR A 116 14.40 -3.66 2.06
CA THR A 116 14.12 -2.46 1.26
C THR A 116 13.37 -2.89 0.02
N ALA A 117 12.17 -2.36 -0.18
CA ALA A 117 11.45 -2.51 -1.43
C ALA A 117 11.88 -1.43 -2.44
N TRP A 118 12.02 -1.82 -3.70
CA TRP A 118 12.25 -0.92 -4.82
C TRP A 118 10.91 -0.63 -5.50
N VAL A 119 10.61 0.65 -5.68
CA VAL A 119 9.43 1.14 -6.39
C VAL A 119 9.94 2.05 -7.49
N ASP A 120 10.26 1.46 -8.62
CA ASP A 120 11.02 2.11 -9.67
C ASP A 120 10.19 2.29 -10.95
N ILE A 121 10.50 3.35 -11.68
CA ILE A 121 10.17 3.49 -13.10
C ILE A 121 11.47 3.53 -13.91
N ILE A 122 11.56 2.69 -14.94
CA ILE A 122 12.72 2.60 -15.84
C ILE A 122 12.24 2.57 -17.29
N ASP A 123 13.16 2.85 -18.22
CA ASP A 123 12.92 2.85 -19.67
C ASP A 123 11.70 3.69 -20.08
N ALA A 124 11.42 4.74 -19.32
CA ALA A 124 10.25 5.57 -19.55
C ALA A 124 10.48 6.54 -20.71
N THR A 125 9.46 6.71 -21.54
CA THR A 125 9.48 7.68 -22.64
C THR A 125 9.63 9.09 -22.09
N ARG A 126 10.48 9.87 -22.71
CA ARG A 126 10.72 11.27 -22.33
C ARG A 126 9.75 12.21 -23.04
N ASN A 127 9.10 13.05 -22.24
CA ASN A 127 8.25 14.15 -22.67
C ASN A 127 8.15 15.15 -21.50
N VAL A 128 7.46 16.27 -21.68
CA VAL A 128 7.18 17.22 -20.60
C VAL A 128 5.98 16.75 -19.79
N PHE A 129 6.21 16.35 -18.54
CA PHE A 129 5.17 15.98 -17.58
C PHE A 129 5.68 15.95 -16.13
N LYS A 130 4.74 15.92 -15.19
CA LYS A 130 4.98 15.56 -13.79
C LYS A 130 4.63 14.09 -13.57
N TYR A 131 5.40 13.39 -12.75
CA TYR A 131 5.02 12.08 -12.21
C TYR A 131 4.91 12.14 -10.68
N ASP A 132 4.00 11.37 -10.13
CA ASP A 132 3.83 11.17 -8.69
C ASP A 132 3.73 9.67 -8.40
N VAL A 133 4.39 9.23 -7.33
CA VAL A 133 4.30 7.88 -6.78
C VAL A 133 3.74 7.94 -5.36
N SER A 134 2.74 7.13 -5.09
CA SER A 134 2.17 6.94 -3.75
C SER A 134 2.31 5.49 -3.33
N VAL A 135 2.76 5.28 -2.10
CA VAL A 135 2.71 3.97 -1.45
C VAL A 135 1.94 4.10 -0.16
N SER A 136 0.83 3.37 -0.05
CA SER A 136 -0.08 3.44 1.09
C SER A 136 -0.27 2.06 1.71
N ALA A 137 -0.11 1.97 3.03
CA ALA A 137 -0.38 0.74 3.77
C ALA A 137 -1.89 0.44 3.69
N VAL A 138 -2.24 -0.76 3.19
CA VAL A 138 -3.63 -1.21 3.12
C VAL A 138 -4.10 -1.50 4.55
N PRO A 139 -5.06 -0.74 5.10
CA PRO A 139 -5.50 -0.99 6.47
C PRO A 139 -6.19 -2.34 6.55
N VAL A 140 -5.73 -3.21 7.45
CA VAL A 140 -6.49 -4.41 7.80
C VAL A 140 -7.80 -3.93 8.45
N PRO A 141 -8.98 -4.34 7.95
CA PRO A 141 -10.24 -3.85 8.49
C PRO A 141 -10.36 -4.17 9.99
N ALA A 142 -10.23 -3.14 10.83
CA ALA A 142 -10.45 -3.26 12.28
C ALA A 142 -11.83 -3.81 12.61
N ALA A 143 -12.79 -3.55 11.72
CA ALA A 143 -14.12 -4.14 11.71
C ALA A 143 -14.09 -5.68 11.80
N LEU A 144 -13.17 -6.37 11.12
CA LEU A 144 -13.10 -7.83 11.21
C LEU A 144 -12.85 -8.29 12.65
N PHE A 145 -11.99 -7.61 13.40
CA PHE A 145 -11.72 -7.92 14.80
C PHE A 145 -12.79 -7.40 15.76
N LEU A 146 -13.39 -6.25 15.48
CA LEU A 146 -14.51 -5.71 16.26
C LEU A 146 -15.79 -6.55 16.11
N PHE A 147 -16.01 -7.13 14.94
CA PHE A 147 -17.19 -7.95 14.66
C PHE A 147 -16.92 -9.45 14.80
N ALA A 148 -15.68 -9.93 14.85
CA ALA A 148 -15.39 -11.36 15.05
C ALA A 148 -16.04 -11.95 16.31
N PRO A 149 -15.99 -11.33 17.50
CA PRO A 149 -16.67 -11.85 18.69
C PRO A 149 -18.19 -11.88 18.54
N VAL A 150 -18.77 -10.88 17.86
CA VAL A 150 -20.20 -10.77 17.59
C VAL A 150 -20.65 -11.84 16.60
N LEU A 151 -19.91 -12.03 15.50
CA LEU A 151 -20.14 -13.06 14.49
C LEU A 151 -20.00 -14.47 15.07
N LEU A 152 -18.97 -14.73 15.88
CA LEU A 152 -18.81 -15.99 16.62
C LEU A 152 -19.95 -16.21 17.63
N GLY A 153 -20.41 -15.16 18.31
CA GLY A 153 -21.58 -15.20 19.18
C GLY A 153 -22.85 -15.61 18.42
N PHE A 154 -23.10 -15.05 17.23
CA PHE A 154 -24.23 -15.42 16.37
C PHE A 154 -24.14 -16.86 15.84
N LEU A 155 -22.94 -17.33 15.48
CA LEU A 155 -22.71 -18.73 15.09
C LEU A 155 -22.94 -19.70 16.26
N GLY A 156 -22.59 -19.29 17.49
CA GLY A 156 -22.86 -20.06 18.71
C GLY A 156 -24.34 -20.19 19.05
N LEU A 157 -25.17 -19.18 18.76
CA LEU A 157 -26.62 -19.25 18.96
C LEU A 157 -27.31 -20.28 18.06
N ARG A 158 -26.80 -20.52 16.84
CA ARG A 158 -27.33 -21.53 15.91
C ARG A 158 -27.24 -22.97 16.45
N ARG A 159 -26.26 -23.28 17.30
CA ARG A 159 -26.16 -24.62 17.92
C ARG A 159 -27.20 -24.86 19.01
N LYS A 160 -27.67 -23.81 19.71
CA LYS A 160 -28.63 -23.98 20.80
C LYS A 160 -30.07 -24.12 20.31
N THR A 161 -30.42 -23.51 19.19
CA THR A 161 -31.75 -23.70 18.58
C THR A 161 -31.93 -25.09 17.96
N ALA A 162 -30.86 -25.73 17.46
CA ALA A 162 -30.92 -27.09 16.95
C ALA A 162 -31.10 -28.16 18.05
N VAL A 163 -30.62 -27.91 19.28
CA VAL A 163 -30.75 -28.84 20.42
C VAL A 163 -32.08 -28.66 21.17
N ALA A 164 -32.75 -27.52 21.03
CA ALA A 164 -34.07 -27.29 21.63
C ALA A 164 -35.26 -27.79 20.78
N ALA A 165 -34.99 -28.33 19.58
CA ALA A 165 -35.98 -28.89 18.67
C ALA A 165 -35.85 -30.42 18.49
N ALA A 166 -35.11 -31.09 19.38
CA ALA A 166 -34.95 -32.54 19.44
C ALA A 166 -35.47 -33.08 20.78
#